data_AF-A0A954HSD2-F1
#
_entry.id   AF-A0A954HSD2-F1
#
_cell.length_a   1.000
_cell.length_b   1.000
_cell.length_c   1.000
_cell.angle_alpha   90.00
_cell.angle_beta   90.00
_cell.angle_gamma   90.00
#
_symmetry.space_group_name_H-M   'P 1'
#
loop_
_entity.id
_entity.type
_entity.pdbx_description
1 polymer ?
#
loop_
_entity_poly.entity_id
_entity_poly.type
_entity_poly.pdbx_seq_one_letter_code
_entity_poly.pdbx_strand_id
1 'polypeptide(L)'
;MNRYSHLATDVYANMHLNTEMPLPNTRDAVLEFFGRVQKSYPAMRNFYTRENGDFVMEEDKDQPSYRWLSMEPRRICSGFVNPSDFDDAEAQHRLILELVPYMLTVSPLD
;
A
#
# COMPACT_ATOMS: atom_id res chain seq x y z
N MET A 1 19.50 -6.70 -8.81
CA MET A 1 19.40 -6.05 -10.13
C MET A 1 18.06 -6.47 -10.72
N ASN A 2 17.14 -5.54 -10.95
CA ASN A 2 15.78 -5.82 -11.41
C ASN A 2 15.85 -6.61 -12.74
N ARG A 3 15.20 -7.79 -12.82
CA ARG A 3 15.28 -8.70 -13.97
C ARG A 3 14.86 -8.06 -15.30
N TYR A 4 14.13 -6.95 -15.23
CA TYR A 4 13.57 -6.25 -16.39
C TYR A 4 14.35 -4.99 -16.79
N SER A 5 15.48 -4.69 -16.16
CA SER A 5 16.26 -3.47 -16.43
C SER A 5 16.77 -3.33 -17.87
N HIS A 6 16.79 -4.42 -18.64
CA HIS A 6 17.15 -4.43 -20.06
C HIS A 6 15.96 -4.16 -20.99
N LEU A 7 14.73 -4.23 -20.47
CA LEU A 7 13.48 -4.08 -21.24
C LEU A 7 12.74 -2.79 -20.89
N ALA A 8 12.90 -2.29 -19.67
CA ALA A 8 12.22 -1.10 -19.17
C ALA A 8 13.13 -0.29 -18.26
N THR A 9 12.93 1.03 -18.29
CA THR A 9 13.60 1.98 -17.37
C THR A 9 13.10 1.79 -15.94
N ASP A 10 11.77 1.64 -15.80
CA ASP A 10 11.10 1.43 -14.51
C ASP A 10 10.02 0.35 -14.65
N VAL A 11 9.82 -0.41 -13.58
CA VAL A 11 8.80 -1.46 -13.48
C VAL A 11 8.07 -1.32 -12.16
N TYR A 12 6.76 -1.55 -12.15
CA TYR A 12 5.94 -1.42 -10.95
C TYR A 12 5.02 -2.64 -10.80
N ALA A 13 4.80 -3.05 -9.56
CA ALA A 13 3.76 -3.98 -9.17
C ALA A 13 2.73 -3.23 -8.34
N ASN A 14 1.49 -3.21 -8.79
CA ASN A 14 0.39 -2.51 -8.12
C ASN A 14 -0.79 -3.45 -7.87
N MET A 15 -1.39 -3.33 -6.70
CA MET A 15 -2.64 -3.97 -6.31
C MET A 15 -3.65 -2.89 -5.94
N HIS A 16 -4.85 -2.99 -6.50
CA HIS A 16 -5.99 -2.15 -6.15
C HIS A 16 -7.12 -3.04 -5.63
N LEU A 17 -7.48 -2.86 -4.36
CA LEU A 17 -8.67 -3.46 -3.76
C LEU A 17 -9.77 -2.40 -3.73
N ASN A 18 -10.84 -2.62 -4.48
CA ASN A 18 -12.00 -1.73 -4.50
C ASN A 18 -13.09 -2.30 -3.59
N THR A 19 -13.84 -1.42 -2.93
CA THR A 19 -14.99 -1.77 -2.09
C THR A 19 -16.23 -1.05 -2.59
N GLU A 20 -17.40 -1.67 -2.44
CA GLU A 20 -18.67 -1.03 -2.80
C GLU A 20 -19.01 0.08 -1.79
N MET A 21 -18.86 -0.21 -0.49
CA MET A 21 -19.05 0.77 0.58
C MET A 21 -17.76 1.55 0.91
N PRO A 22 -17.88 2.76 1.49
CA PRO A 22 -16.72 3.50 1.96
C PRO A 22 -15.98 2.78 3.10
N LEU A 23 -14.64 2.78 3.02
CA LEU A 23 -13.76 2.29 4.07
C LEU A 23 -13.86 3.16 5.33
N PRO A 24 -13.61 2.58 6.52
CA PRO A 24 -13.52 3.36 7.76
C PRO A 24 -12.44 4.43 7.68
N ASN A 25 -12.81 5.66 8.05
CA ASN A 25 -11.90 6.81 8.11
C ASN A 25 -11.68 7.33 9.54
N THR A 26 -12.06 6.54 10.56
CA THR A 26 -11.80 6.88 11.95
C THR A 26 -10.29 6.89 12.21
N ARG A 27 -9.83 7.89 12.95
CA ARG A 27 -8.40 8.09 13.24
C ARG A 27 -7.73 6.80 13.76
N ASP A 28 -8.41 6.09 14.65
CA ASP A 28 -7.84 4.91 15.30
C ASP A 28 -7.68 3.75 14.30
N ALA A 29 -8.70 3.46 13.47
CA ALA A 29 -8.61 2.41 12.44
C ALA A 29 -7.53 2.71 11.40
N VAL A 30 -7.45 3.97 10.94
CA VAL A 30 -6.43 4.43 9.99
C VAL A 30 -5.04 4.24 10.60
N LEU A 31 -4.78 4.79 11.79
CA LEU A 31 -3.46 4.74 12.41
C LEU A 31 -3.06 3.31 12.80
N GLU A 32 -4.00 2.47 13.24
CA GLU A 32 -3.73 1.07 13.54
C GLU A 32 -3.33 0.28 12.29
N PHE A 33 -4.10 0.45 11.20
CA PHE A 33 -3.81 -0.20 9.92
C PHE A 33 -2.45 0.21 9.35
N PHE A 34 -2.20 1.51 9.18
CA PHE A 34 -0.92 2.00 8.67
C PHE A 34 0.24 1.66 9.60
N GLY A 35 0.04 1.76 10.93
CA GLY A 35 1.05 1.39 11.92
C GLY A 35 1.41 -0.10 11.88
N ARG A 36 0.43 -0.98 11.63
CA ARG A 36 0.69 -2.42 11.46
C ARG A 36 1.49 -2.73 10.21
N VAL A 37 1.22 -2.03 9.11
CA VAL A 37 1.97 -2.14 7.85
C VAL A 37 3.40 -1.60 8.03
N GLN A 38 3.57 -0.44 8.68
CA GLN A 38 4.88 0.15 8.96
C GLN A 38 5.76 -0.76 9.83
N LYS A 39 5.20 -1.54 10.76
CA LYS A 39 5.96 -2.54 11.53
C LYS A 39 6.60 -3.62 10.65
N SER A 40 5.93 -4.01 9.56
CA SER A 40 6.48 -4.96 8.58
C SER A 40 7.46 -4.29 7.61
N TYR A 41 7.25 -3.01 7.31
CA TYR A 41 8.06 -2.23 6.37
C TYR A 41 8.47 -0.87 6.98
N PRO A 42 9.50 -0.84 7.85
CA PRO A 42 9.87 0.36 8.61
C PRO A 42 10.35 1.55 7.75
N ALA A 43 10.74 1.30 6.49
CA ALA A 43 11.14 2.35 5.55
C ALA A 43 9.95 3.19 5.06
N MET A 44 8.71 2.69 5.18
CA MET A 44 7.48 3.43 4.87
C MET A 44 7.18 4.43 6.00
N ARG A 45 7.91 5.54 6.00
CA ARG A 45 7.90 6.55 7.07
C ARG A 45 7.11 7.81 6.72
N ASN A 46 6.86 8.06 5.43
CA ASN A 46 6.20 9.27 4.97
C ASN A 46 4.69 9.06 4.98
N PHE A 47 4.04 9.34 6.10
CA PHE A 47 2.58 9.29 6.24
C PHE A 47 1.96 10.69 6.18
N TYR A 48 1.01 10.89 5.27
CA TYR A 48 0.33 12.18 5.08
C TYR A 48 -1.07 12.00 4.50
N THR A 49 -1.89 13.04 4.59
CA THR A 49 -3.20 13.12 3.95
C THR A 49 -3.14 14.03 2.73
N ARG A 50 -3.70 13.58 1.61
CA ARG A 50 -3.82 14.37 0.38
C ARG A 50 -4.98 15.37 0.48
N GLU A 51 -5.02 16.34 -0.43
CA GLU A 51 -6.07 17.37 -0.48
C GLU A 51 -7.49 16.78 -0.65
N ASN A 52 -7.60 15.63 -1.32
CA ASN A 52 -8.86 14.91 -1.51
C ASN A 52 -9.27 14.03 -0.31
N GLY A 53 -8.48 14.01 0.77
CA GLY A 53 -8.75 13.24 1.97
C GLY A 53 -8.15 11.83 1.97
N ASP A 54 -7.40 11.42 0.94
CA ASP A 54 -6.75 10.11 0.90
C ASP A 54 -5.59 10.03 1.88
N PHE A 55 -5.45 8.90 2.55
CA PHE A 55 -4.31 8.63 3.42
C PHE A 55 -3.22 7.93 2.64
N VAL A 56 -2.00 8.44 2.67
CA VAL A 56 -0.86 7.87 1.94
C VAL A 56 0.28 7.59 2.91
N MET A 57 0.90 6.44 2.73
CA MET A 57 2.15 6.05 3.37
C MET A 57 3.13 5.54 2.34
N GLU A 58 4.33 6.11 2.28
CA GLU A 58 5.33 5.74 1.29
C GLU A 58 6.75 5.78 1.85
N GLU A 59 7.65 5.07 1.17
CA GLU A 59 9.09 5.18 1.37
C GLU A 59 9.61 6.48 0.74
N ASP A 60 10.93 6.67 0.81
CA ASP A 60 11.60 7.81 0.21
C ASP A 60 11.64 7.66 -1.32
N LYS A 61 11.15 8.68 -2.05
CA LYS A 61 11.10 8.68 -3.51
C LYS A 61 12.42 9.05 -4.17
N ASP A 62 13.40 9.51 -3.39
CA ASP A 62 14.75 9.76 -3.90
C ASP A 62 15.50 8.44 -4.23
N GLN A 63 14.95 7.30 -3.79
CA GLN A 63 15.45 5.98 -4.14
C GLN A 63 14.79 5.45 -5.41
N PRO A 64 15.52 4.71 -6.26
CA PRO A 64 14.96 4.14 -7.48
C PRO A 64 13.92 3.05 -7.21
N SER A 65 13.93 2.46 -6.00
CA SER A 65 13.03 1.41 -5.56
C SER A 65 12.32 1.88 -4.29
N TYR A 66 10.99 1.91 -4.31
CA TYR A 66 10.21 2.40 -3.17
C TYR A 66 8.80 1.82 -3.12
N ARG A 67 8.34 1.56 -1.89
CA ARG A 67 6.97 1.11 -1.60
C ARG A 67 6.04 2.27 -1.31
N TRP A 68 4.77 2.07 -1.61
CA TRP A 68 3.71 2.99 -1.24
C TRP A 68 2.39 2.26 -1.00
N LEU A 69 1.55 2.89 -0.18
CA LEU A 69 0.22 2.47 0.18
C LEU A 69 -0.68 3.70 0.26
N SER A 70 -1.85 3.64 -0.36
CA SER A 70 -2.88 4.66 -0.28
C SER A 70 -4.20 4.04 0.15
N MET A 71 -4.91 4.72 1.04
CA MET A 71 -6.28 4.40 1.43
C MET A 71 -7.18 5.57 1.02
N GLU A 72 -7.97 5.31 -0.02
CA GLU A 72 -8.97 6.22 -0.57
C GLU A 72 -10.36 5.82 -0.01
N PRO A 73 -11.41 6.64 -0.17
CA PRO A 73 -12.71 6.34 0.42
C PRO A 73 -13.29 4.97 0.06
N ARG A 74 -13.03 4.42 -1.13
CA ARG A 74 -13.57 3.12 -1.59
C ARG A 74 -12.50 2.22 -2.20
N ARG A 75 -11.23 2.49 -1.91
CA ARG A 75 -10.13 1.80 -2.57
C ARG A 75 -8.87 1.79 -1.71
N ILE A 76 -8.20 0.65 -1.69
CA ILE A 76 -6.85 0.51 -1.14
C ILE A 76 -5.91 0.23 -2.29
N CYS A 77 -4.88 1.06 -2.40
CA CYS A 77 -3.85 0.95 -3.42
C CYS A 77 -2.53 0.60 -2.76
N SER A 78 -1.92 -0.49 -3.19
CA SER A 78 -0.58 -0.89 -2.75
C SER A 78 0.32 -0.96 -3.96
N GLY A 79 1.53 -0.43 -3.85
CA GLY A 79 2.49 -0.55 -4.93
C GLY A 79 3.93 -0.64 -4.46
N PHE A 80 4.75 -1.22 -5.32
CA PHE A 80 6.19 -1.26 -5.18
C PHE A 80 6.83 -0.94 -6.54
N VAL A 81 7.56 0.17 -6.59
CA VAL A 81 8.32 0.61 -7.75
C VAL A 81 9.70 -0.03 -7.72
N ASN A 82 10.12 -0.54 -8.88
CA ASN A 82 11.37 -1.26 -9.13
C ASN A 82 11.72 -2.27 -8.04
N PRO A 83 10.84 -3.25 -7.76
CA PRO A 83 11.16 -4.29 -6.79
C PRO A 83 12.39 -5.09 -7.23
N SER A 84 13.19 -5.54 -6.25
CA SER A 84 14.28 -6.50 -6.47
C SER A 84 13.76 -7.83 -7.01
N ASP A 85 12.67 -8.30 -6.42
CA ASP A 85 11.90 -9.46 -6.82
C ASP A 85 10.40 -9.17 -6.71
N PHE A 86 9.60 -9.69 -7.63
CA PHE A 86 8.15 -9.52 -7.57
C PHE A 86 7.53 -10.22 -6.36
N ASP A 87 8.19 -11.25 -5.82
CA ASP A 87 7.79 -11.90 -4.58
C ASP A 87 7.80 -10.91 -3.40
N ASP A 88 8.69 -9.91 -3.39
CA ASP A 88 8.73 -8.86 -2.37
C ASP A 88 7.51 -7.94 -2.46
N ALA A 89 7.06 -7.63 -3.68
CA ALA A 89 5.86 -6.84 -3.92
C ALA A 89 4.60 -7.64 -3.56
N GLU A 90 4.56 -8.92 -3.94
CA GLU A 90 3.47 -9.83 -3.60
C GLU A 90 3.32 -9.97 -2.08
N ALA A 91 4.41 -10.07 -1.32
CA ALA A 91 4.38 -10.12 0.14
C ALA A 91 3.71 -8.89 0.75
N GLN A 92 3.96 -7.68 0.22
CA GLN A 92 3.28 -6.46 0.67
C GLN A 92 1.79 -6.50 0.37
N HIS A 93 1.43 -6.90 -0.85
CA HIS A 93 0.03 -7.02 -1.27
C HIS A 93 -0.72 -8.04 -0.41
N ARG A 94 -0.12 -9.20 -0.16
CA ARG A 94 -0.67 -10.26 0.70
C ARG A 94 -0.89 -9.76 2.13
N LEU A 95 0.10 -9.08 2.72
CA LEU A 95 -0.05 -8.49 4.06
C LEU A 95 -1.24 -7.55 4.12
N ILE A 96 -1.40 -6.67 3.13
CA ILE A 96 -2.52 -5.73 3.09
C ILE A 96 -3.85 -6.49 3.02
N LEU A 97 -3.98 -7.46 2.12
CA LEU A 97 -5.19 -8.28 1.99
C LEU A 97 -5.50 -9.09 3.26
N GLU A 98 -4.49 -9.50 4.03
CA GLU A 98 -4.67 -10.17 5.32
C GLU A 98 -5.17 -9.22 6.41
N LEU A 99 -4.72 -7.97 6.42
CA LEU A 99 -5.07 -6.98 7.47
C LEU A 99 -6.44 -6.35 7.24
N VAL A 100 -6.77 -6.07 5.98
CA VAL A 100 -7.95 -5.27 5.59
C VAL A 100 -9.27 -5.80 6.17
N PRO A 101 -9.56 -7.12 6.19
CA PRO A 101 -10.80 -7.61 6.76
C PRO A 101 -10.98 -7.33 8.25
N TYR A 102 -9.89 -7.42 9.02
CA TYR A 102 -9.95 -7.31 10.48
C TYR A 102 -9.75 -5.88 10.99
N MET A 103 -9.02 -5.05 10.23
CA MET A 103 -8.70 -3.67 10.62
C MET A 103 -9.62 -2.64 9.98
N LEU A 104 -10.13 -2.92 8.78
CA LEU A 104 -10.98 -1.99 8.02
C LEU A 104 -12.38 -2.55 7.77
N THR A 105 -12.73 -3.67 8.40
CA THR A 105 -14.07 -4.28 8.36
C THR A 105 -14.53 -4.64 6.94
N VAL A 106 -13.59 -4.83 6.02
CA VAL A 106 -13.91 -5.27 4.65
C VAL A 106 -14.31 -6.73 4.69
N SER A 107 -15.39 -7.07 4.01
CA SER A 107 -15.93 -8.43 4.01
C SER A 107 -16.25 -8.88 2.59
N PRO A 108 -16.45 -10.18 2.34
CA PRO A 108 -16.91 -10.67 1.03
C PRO A 108 -18.29 -10.17 0.59
N LEU A 109 -18.98 -9.39 1.43
CA LEU A 109 -20.24 -8.72 1.06
C LEU A 109 -19.99 -7.45 0.22
N ASP A 110 -18.81 -6.84 0.35
CA ASP A 110 -18.32 -5.79 -0.55
C ASP A 110 -17.76 -6.40 -1.84
#